data_AF-A0A533RRV5-F1
#
_entry.id   AF-A0A533RRV5-F1
#
_cell.length_a   1.000
_cell.length_b   1.000
_cell.length_c   1.000
_cell.angle_alpha   90.00
_cell.angle_beta   90.00
_cell.angle_gamma   90.00
#
_symmetry.space_group_name_H-M   'P 1'
#
loop_
_entity.id
_entity.type
_entity.pdbx_description
1 polymer ?
#
loop_
_entity_poly.entity_id
_entity_poly.type
_entity_poly.pdbx_seq_one_letter_code
_entity_poly.pdbx_strand_id
1 'polypeptide(L)'
;MSGYPPEMQESIRKVEASRARRMKETFPAMSMEEREAILKTFHPDYKEENARAIRVGVSKGQRMPLELADVVEGRPRILSDFDLSGPVAEADVLIIGGGPAGLTAGLYTDRDRLRSLLIEKGLIGGTVNQAERVDNYPGFPDGISGPELTRRMHEQATKFGLETVYEVAHNLAKFEE
;
A
#
# COMPACT_ATOMS: atom_id res chain seq x y z
N MET A 1 23.54 -37.85 -0.57
CA MET A 1 22.08 -37.87 -0.71
C MET A 1 21.65 -36.54 -1.34
N SER A 2 20.79 -36.57 -2.36
CA SER A 2 20.18 -35.35 -2.91
C SER A 2 19.53 -34.58 -1.76
N GLY A 3 19.85 -33.29 -1.58
CA GLY A 3 19.29 -32.45 -0.51
C GLY A 3 17.82 -32.08 -0.72
N TYR A 4 17.13 -32.68 -1.70
CA TYR A 4 15.75 -32.37 -2.06
C TYR A 4 14.78 -33.50 -1.68
N PRO A 5 13.55 -33.14 -1.24
CA PRO A 5 12.49 -34.11 -0.94
C PRO A 5 12.15 -35.04 -2.12
N PRO A 6 11.69 -36.28 -1.85
CA PRO A 6 11.36 -37.26 -2.89
C PRO A 6 10.37 -36.74 -3.95
N GLU A 7 9.40 -35.90 -3.58
CA GLU A 7 8.40 -35.35 -4.49
C GLU A 7 9.05 -34.42 -5.54
N MET A 8 10.15 -33.74 -5.18
CA MET A 8 10.85 -32.85 -6.10
C MET A 8 11.77 -33.60 -7.07
N GLN A 9 12.15 -34.84 -6.77
CA GLN A 9 13.10 -35.60 -7.60
C GLN A 9 12.53 -35.93 -8.98
N GLU A 10 11.21 -36.08 -9.10
CA GLU A 10 10.54 -36.30 -10.38
C GLU A 10 10.55 -35.03 -11.25
N SER A 11 10.25 -33.88 -10.65
CA SER A 11 10.31 -32.57 -11.31
C SER A 11 11.74 -32.23 -11.74
N ILE A 12 12.73 -32.51 -10.88
CA ILE A 12 14.16 -32.32 -11.21
C ILE A 12 14.52 -33.15 -12.45
N ARG A 13 14.14 -34.43 -12.51
CA ARG A 13 14.41 -35.29 -13.68
C ARG A 13 13.79 -34.74 -14.97
N LYS A 14 12.55 -34.22 -14.92
CA LYS A 14 11.89 -33.58 -16.09
C LYS A 14 12.62 -32.30 -16.54
N VAL A 15 13.10 -31.50 -15.59
CA VAL A 15 13.87 -30.28 -15.84
C VAL A 15 15.25 -30.61 -16.43
N GLU A 16 15.95 -31.61 -15.88
CA GLU A 16 17.26 -32.06 -16.35
C GLU A 16 17.19 -32.65 -17.75
N ALA A 17 16.20 -33.51 -18.03
CA ALA A 17 15.98 -34.11 -19.34
C ALA A 17 15.77 -33.05 -20.45
N SER A 18 15.11 -31.93 -20.12
CA SER A 18 14.85 -30.82 -21.07
C SER A 18 15.97 -29.75 -21.09
N ARG A 19 16.98 -29.83 -20.22
CA ARG A 19 17.99 -28.78 -20.02
C ARG A 19 18.83 -28.52 -21.26
N ALA A 20 19.34 -29.57 -21.91
CA ALA A 20 20.18 -29.44 -23.10
C ALA A 20 19.47 -28.77 -24.29
N ARG A 21 18.14 -28.98 -24.40
CA ARG A 21 17.29 -28.34 -25.41
C ARG A 21 17.03 -26.87 -25.07
N ARG A 22 16.57 -26.58 -23.84
CA ARG A 22 16.26 -25.22 -23.37
C ARG A 22 17.44 -24.26 -23.37
N MET A 23 18.66 -24.79 -23.19
CA MET A 23 19.90 -23.99 -23.30
C MET A 23 20.18 -23.48 -24.73
N LYS A 24 19.62 -24.14 -25.75
CA LYS A 24 19.80 -23.78 -27.17
C LYS A 24 18.57 -23.08 -27.76
N GLU A 25 17.41 -23.25 -27.14
CA GLU A 25 16.16 -22.59 -27.52
C GLU A 25 16.14 -21.16 -26.95
N THR A 26 16.13 -20.16 -27.84
CA THR A 26 15.79 -18.78 -27.49
C THR A 26 14.38 -18.49 -27.99
N PHE A 27 13.50 -18.05 -27.10
CA PHE A 27 12.19 -17.56 -27.51
C PHE A 27 12.35 -16.16 -28.10
N PRO A 28 11.75 -15.87 -29.27
CA PRO A 28 11.75 -14.51 -29.79
C PRO A 28 11.06 -13.58 -28.79
N ALA A 29 11.55 -12.35 -28.67
CA ALA A 29 10.84 -11.34 -27.93
C ALA A 29 9.49 -11.10 -28.61
N MET A 30 8.41 -11.15 -27.83
CA MET A 30 7.07 -10.83 -28.34
C MET A 30 7.04 -9.41 -28.88
N SER A 31 6.24 -9.19 -29.92
CA SER A 31 5.89 -7.83 -30.31
C SER A 31 5.07 -7.16 -29.20
N MET A 32 4.99 -5.83 -29.21
CA MET A 32 4.15 -5.10 -28.24
C MET A 32 2.67 -5.51 -28.37
N GLU A 33 2.22 -5.81 -29.59
CA GLU A 33 0.85 -6.26 -29.88
C GLU A 33 0.57 -7.66 -29.31
N GLU A 34 1.50 -8.60 -29.48
CA GLU A 34 1.40 -9.94 -28.91
C GLU A 34 1.40 -9.90 -27.39
N ARG A 35 2.27 -9.06 -26.80
CA ARG A 35 2.32 -8.83 -25.36
C ARG A 35 0.98 -8.30 -24.84
N GLU A 36 0.42 -7.31 -25.53
CA GLU A 36 -0.86 -6.71 -25.13
C GLU A 36 -2.02 -7.71 -25.25
N ALA A 37 -2.05 -8.54 -26.29
CA ALA A 37 -3.03 -9.60 -26.47
C ALA A 37 -2.96 -10.64 -25.34
N ILE A 38 -1.75 -11.07 -24.95
CA ILE A 38 -1.54 -12.01 -23.85
C ILE A 38 -1.99 -11.38 -22.53
N LEU A 39 -1.64 -10.12 -22.28
CA LEU A 39 -2.04 -9.42 -21.06
C LEU A 39 -3.56 -9.31 -20.97
N LYS A 40 -4.24 -8.86 -22.03
CA LYS A 40 -5.71 -8.79 -22.08
C LYS A 40 -6.40 -10.14 -21.88
N THR A 41 -5.77 -11.22 -22.36
CA THR A 41 -6.37 -12.57 -22.30
C THR A 41 -6.16 -13.23 -20.93
N PHE A 42 -4.96 -13.14 -20.36
CA PHE A 42 -4.55 -13.95 -19.22
C PHE A 42 -4.26 -13.16 -17.95
N HIS A 43 -3.95 -11.86 -18.05
CA HIS A 43 -3.62 -11.06 -16.88
C HIS A 43 -4.90 -10.53 -16.22
N PRO A 44 -5.16 -10.83 -14.94
CA PRO A 44 -6.40 -10.43 -14.27
C PRO A 44 -6.61 -8.91 -14.27
N ASP A 45 -5.56 -8.12 -14.11
CA ASP A 45 -5.63 -6.65 -14.08
C ASP A 45 -5.94 -5.99 -15.43
N TYR A 46 -5.78 -6.72 -16.55
CA TYR A 46 -6.04 -6.19 -17.90
C TYR A 46 -7.46 -6.54 -18.40
N LYS A 47 -8.24 -7.26 -17.60
CA LYS A 47 -9.64 -7.55 -17.89
C LYS A 47 -10.50 -6.36 -17.49
N GLU A 48 -11.15 -5.73 -18.46
CA GLU A 48 -11.97 -4.53 -18.22
C GLU A 48 -13.12 -4.76 -17.22
N GLU A 49 -13.61 -5.99 -17.15
CA GLU A 49 -14.61 -6.48 -16.19
C GLU A 49 -14.13 -6.44 -14.72
N ASN A 50 -12.82 -6.51 -14.48
CA ASN A 50 -12.22 -6.49 -13.15
C ASN A 50 -11.90 -5.08 -12.65
N ALA A 51 -12.32 -4.03 -13.35
CA ALA A 51 -12.11 -2.66 -12.92
C ALA A 51 -13.39 -1.82 -13.01
N ARG A 52 -13.65 -1.04 -11.95
CA ARG A 52 -14.79 -0.11 -11.89
C ARG A 52 -14.36 1.29 -11.48
N ALA A 53 -15.17 2.27 -11.84
CA ALA A 53 -14.99 3.63 -11.35
C ALA A 53 -15.42 3.72 -9.88
N ILE A 54 -14.65 4.43 -9.06
CA ILE A 54 -15.04 4.75 -7.70
C ILE A 54 -16.30 5.64 -7.71
N ARG A 55 -17.25 5.32 -6.84
CA ARG A 55 -18.56 5.95 -6.68
C ARG A 55 -18.56 7.12 -5.70
N VAL A 56 -17.70 7.08 -4.67
CA VAL A 56 -17.71 8.03 -3.54
C VAL A 56 -16.30 8.50 -3.15
N GLY A 57 -16.19 9.61 -2.42
CA GLY A 57 -14.92 10.15 -1.94
C GLY A 57 -14.13 10.95 -2.98
N VAL A 58 -12.90 11.33 -2.62
CA VAL A 58 -12.04 12.22 -3.42
C VAL A 58 -11.58 11.62 -4.74
N SER A 59 -11.54 10.29 -4.85
CA SER A 59 -11.15 9.55 -6.05
C SER A 59 -12.34 9.18 -6.94
N LYS A 60 -13.53 9.77 -6.70
CA LYS A 60 -14.73 9.48 -7.49
C LYS A 60 -14.47 9.66 -9.00
N GLY A 61 -14.84 8.65 -9.77
CA GLY A 61 -14.64 8.58 -11.23
C GLY A 61 -13.32 7.91 -11.65
N GLN A 62 -12.34 7.76 -10.76
CA GLN A 62 -11.11 7.04 -11.06
C GLN A 62 -11.38 5.54 -11.20
N ARG A 63 -10.84 4.91 -12.25
CA ARG A 63 -10.93 3.46 -12.47
C ARG A 63 -9.83 2.73 -11.71
N MET A 64 -10.19 1.65 -11.03
CA MET A 64 -9.25 0.76 -10.35
C MET A 64 -9.81 -0.66 -10.25
N PRO A 65 -8.97 -1.67 -9.92
CA PRO A 65 -9.43 -3.04 -9.70
C PRO A 65 -10.58 -3.13 -8.70
N LEU A 66 -11.48 -4.10 -8.89
CA LEU A 66 -12.69 -4.28 -8.08
C LEU A 66 -12.37 -4.34 -6.58
N GLU A 67 -11.34 -5.10 -6.20
CA GLU A 67 -10.93 -5.31 -4.81
C GLU A 67 -10.48 -4.00 -4.17
N LEU A 68 -9.73 -3.18 -4.91
CA LEU A 68 -9.28 -1.88 -4.41
C LEU A 68 -10.44 -0.90 -4.32
N ALA A 69 -11.33 -0.89 -5.31
CA ALA A 69 -12.54 -0.07 -5.28
C ALA A 69 -13.44 -0.44 -4.09
N ASP A 70 -13.58 -1.74 -3.78
CA ASP A 70 -14.36 -2.23 -2.65
C ASP A 70 -13.72 -1.88 -1.31
N VAL A 71 -12.38 -1.88 -1.21
CA VAL A 71 -11.68 -1.41 -0.01
C VAL A 71 -11.87 0.10 0.18
N VAL A 72 -11.71 0.90 -0.88
CA VAL A 72 -11.83 2.35 -0.78
C VAL A 72 -13.27 2.80 -0.52
N GLU A 73 -14.26 2.08 -1.06
CA GLU A 73 -15.68 2.32 -0.81
C GLU A 73 -16.25 1.51 0.36
N GLY A 74 -15.38 0.77 1.06
CA GLY A 74 -15.76 -0.11 2.14
C GLY A 74 -16.56 0.65 3.18
N ARG A 75 -17.71 0.10 3.58
CA ARG A 75 -18.40 0.61 4.76
C ARG A 75 -17.53 0.37 6.00
N PRO A 76 -17.62 1.25 7.01
CA PRO A 76 -17.05 0.97 8.32
C PRO A 76 -17.35 -0.47 8.75
N ARG A 77 -16.36 -1.17 9.30
CA ARG A 77 -16.60 -2.43 10.03
C ARG A 77 -17.32 -2.20 11.36
N ILE A 78 -17.50 -0.94 11.75
CA ILE A 78 -18.24 -0.52 12.93
C ILE A 78 -19.73 -0.69 12.66
N LEU A 79 -20.32 -1.72 13.27
CA LEU A 79 -21.75 -1.98 13.25
C LEU A 79 -22.50 -0.97 14.14
N SER A 80 -23.81 -0.83 13.93
CA SER A 80 -24.64 0.12 14.68
C SER A 80 -24.75 -0.19 16.18
N ASP A 81 -24.40 -1.40 16.60
CA ASP A 81 -24.35 -1.88 17.98
C ASP A 81 -22.97 -1.74 18.63
N PHE A 82 -22.03 -1.04 17.98
CA PHE A 82 -20.73 -0.77 18.56
C PHE A 82 -20.87 0.06 19.84
N ASP A 83 -20.36 -0.50 20.94
CA ASP A 83 -20.43 0.15 22.25
C ASP A 83 -19.50 1.37 22.31
N LEU A 84 -20.09 2.54 22.44
CA LEU A 84 -19.40 3.82 22.60
C LEU A 84 -19.24 4.21 24.08
N SER A 85 -19.58 3.32 25.02
CA SER A 85 -19.52 3.61 26.47
C SER A 85 -18.09 3.87 26.98
N GLY A 86 -17.08 3.39 26.27
CA GLY A 86 -15.68 3.61 26.62
C GLY A 86 -14.78 3.78 25.39
N PRO A 87 -13.70 4.56 25.50
CA PRO A 87 -12.72 4.68 24.42
C PRO A 87 -11.93 3.37 24.26
N VAL A 88 -11.70 2.96 23.02
CA VAL A 88 -10.80 1.83 22.70
C VAL A 88 -9.34 2.24 22.86
N ALA A 89 -9.03 3.51 22.63
CA ALA A 89 -7.72 4.11 22.81
C ALA A 89 -7.85 5.57 23.25
N GLU A 90 -6.90 6.04 24.04
CA GLU A 90 -6.77 7.43 24.45
C GLU A 90 -5.42 7.97 23.98
N ALA A 91 -5.44 9.13 23.33
CA ALA A 91 -4.25 9.81 22.85
C ALA A 91 -4.32 11.29 23.24
N ASP A 92 -3.17 11.89 23.52
CA ASP A 92 -3.08 13.34 23.74
C ASP A 92 -3.23 14.08 22.40
N VAL A 93 -2.77 13.45 21.30
CA VAL A 93 -2.93 13.95 19.94
C VAL A 93 -3.38 12.82 19.00
N LEU A 94 -4.54 13.01 18.37
CA LEU A 94 -5.01 12.16 17.28
C LEU A 94 -4.68 12.81 15.93
N ILE A 95 -3.93 12.11 15.09
CA ILE A 95 -3.54 12.56 13.75
C ILE A 95 -4.28 11.71 12.72
N ILE A 96 -5.02 12.35 11.83
CA ILE A 96 -5.77 11.65 10.77
C ILE A 96 -5.12 11.94 9.43
N GLY A 97 -4.50 10.92 8.85
CA GLY A 97 -3.77 10.95 7.58
C GLY A 97 -2.27 10.76 7.74
N GLY A 98 -1.72 9.74 7.09
CA GLY A 98 -0.32 9.32 7.08
C GLY A 98 0.52 9.91 5.95
N GLY A 99 0.14 11.07 5.42
CA GLY A 99 0.97 11.81 4.47
C GLY A 99 2.16 12.53 5.14
N PRO A 100 2.99 13.25 4.38
CA PRO A 100 4.11 14.03 4.93
C PRO A 100 3.72 14.95 6.08
N ALA A 101 2.53 15.57 6.02
CA ALA A 101 2.02 16.44 7.07
C ALA A 101 1.76 15.69 8.38
N GLY A 102 1.03 14.57 8.34
CA GLY A 102 0.72 13.78 9.54
C GLY A 102 1.95 13.10 10.13
N LEU A 103 2.85 12.59 9.30
CA LEU A 103 4.12 12.02 9.75
C LEU A 103 5.00 13.08 10.43
N THR A 104 5.03 14.30 9.90
CA THR A 104 5.75 15.41 10.54
C THR A 104 5.09 15.81 11.86
N ALA A 105 3.75 15.88 11.91
CA ALA A 105 3.03 16.16 13.15
C ALA A 105 3.38 15.13 14.23
N GLY A 106 3.27 13.83 13.91
CA GLY A 106 3.57 12.75 14.84
C GLY A 106 5.01 12.75 15.33
N LEU A 107 5.95 13.01 14.42
CA LEU A 107 7.37 13.18 14.79
C LEU A 107 7.57 14.28 15.85
N TYR A 108 6.90 15.43 15.70
CA TYR A 108 7.07 16.52 16.64
C TYR A 108 6.31 16.29 17.96
N THR A 109 5.10 15.75 17.91
CA THR A 109 4.31 15.50 19.12
C THR A 109 4.92 14.42 20.01
N ASP A 110 5.48 13.36 19.43
CA ASP A 110 6.18 12.33 20.23
C ASP A 110 7.52 12.81 20.76
N ARG A 111 8.21 13.71 20.04
CA ARG A 111 9.41 14.37 20.57
C ARG A 111 9.11 15.19 21.81
N ASP A 112 7.91 15.75 21.89
CA ASP A 112 7.40 16.46 23.07
C ASP A 112 6.76 15.51 24.10
N ARG A 113 6.90 14.19 23.93
CA ARG A 113 6.40 13.12 24.81
C ARG A 113 4.88 13.09 24.96
N LEU A 114 4.15 13.61 23.97
CA LEU A 114 2.71 13.40 23.88
C LEU A 114 2.46 11.98 23.36
N ARG A 115 1.41 11.33 23.88
CA ARG A 115 0.94 10.05 23.31
C ARG A 115 0.19 10.34 22.01
N SER A 116 0.87 10.18 20.89
CA SER A 116 0.31 10.45 19.57
C SER A 116 -0.18 9.17 18.90
N LEU A 117 -1.37 9.25 18.28
CA LEU A 117 -1.91 8.16 17.48
C LEU A 117 -2.19 8.65 16.06
N LEU A 118 -1.55 8.02 15.07
CA LEU A 118 -1.78 8.31 13.65
C LEU A 118 -2.71 7.27 13.03
N ILE A 119 -3.79 7.73 12.40
CA ILE A 119 -4.75 6.91 11.67
C ILE A 119 -4.57 7.12 10.16
N GLU A 120 -4.28 6.07 9.40
CA GLU A 120 -4.19 6.11 7.94
C GLU A 120 -5.07 5.03 7.30
N LYS A 121 -5.86 5.40 6.29
CA LYS A 121 -6.81 4.50 5.62
C LYS A 121 -6.15 3.48 4.70
N GLY A 122 -4.94 3.75 4.22
CA GLY A 122 -4.28 2.94 3.21
C GLY A 122 -2.76 2.96 3.37
N LEU A 123 -2.06 3.22 2.27
CA LEU A 123 -0.60 3.24 2.29
C LEU A 123 -0.08 4.54 2.92
N ILE A 124 0.83 4.43 3.89
CA ILE A 124 1.55 5.58 4.45
C ILE A 124 2.27 6.34 3.34
N GLY A 125 2.24 7.67 3.42
CA GLY A 125 2.88 8.58 2.49
C GLY A 125 1.94 9.43 1.64
N GLY A 126 0.63 9.15 1.68
CA GLY A 126 -0.38 9.91 0.95
C GLY A 126 -0.07 10.00 -0.55
N THR A 127 -0.44 11.12 -1.18
CA THR A 127 -0.24 11.31 -2.63
C THR A 127 1.22 11.30 -3.05
N VAL A 128 2.13 11.74 -2.18
CA VAL A 128 3.57 11.77 -2.48
C VAL A 128 4.11 10.36 -2.75
N ASN A 129 3.54 9.33 -2.15
CA ASN A 129 3.94 7.94 -2.38
C ASN A 129 3.80 7.54 -3.87
N GLN A 130 2.88 8.15 -4.62
CA GLN A 130 2.66 7.83 -6.04
C GLN A 130 3.64 8.54 -6.99
N ALA A 131 4.43 9.51 -6.48
CA ALA A 131 5.39 10.22 -7.31
C ALA A 131 6.59 9.33 -7.63
N GLU A 132 6.87 9.15 -8.93
CA GLU A 132 8.08 8.45 -9.38
C GLU A 132 9.34 9.13 -8.84
N ARG A 133 9.34 10.48 -8.88
CA ARG A 133 10.46 11.31 -8.48
C ARG A 133 9.98 12.63 -7.87
N VAL A 134 10.69 13.07 -6.84
CA VAL A 134 10.46 14.30 -6.09
C VAL A 134 11.78 15.08 -6.06
N ASP A 135 11.85 16.16 -6.83
CA ASP A 135 13.05 17.01 -6.94
C ASP A 135 12.93 18.31 -6.12
N ASN A 136 11.75 18.60 -5.56
CA ASN A 136 11.43 19.85 -4.87
C ASN A 136 11.27 19.70 -3.35
N TYR A 137 11.69 18.58 -2.76
CA TYR A 137 11.68 18.39 -1.31
C TYR A 137 13.07 18.72 -0.71
N PRO A 138 13.18 19.73 0.18
CA PRO A 138 14.46 20.11 0.76
C PRO A 138 15.17 18.96 1.48
N GLY A 139 16.51 18.92 1.38
CA GLY A 139 17.34 17.86 1.96
C GLY A 139 17.70 16.72 0.98
N PHE A 140 17.14 16.73 -0.23
CA PHE A 140 17.43 15.76 -1.28
C PHE A 140 17.88 16.47 -2.57
N PRO A 141 19.13 16.96 -2.64
CA PRO A 141 19.63 17.75 -3.77
C PRO A 141 19.62 16.97 -5.10
N ASP A 142 19.80 15.65 -5.04
CA ASP A 142 19.76 14.77 -6.21
C ASP A 142 18.35 14.21 -6.50
N GLY A 143 17.33 14.71 -5.81
CA GLY A 143 15.97 14.17 -5.81
C GLY A 143 15.83 12.85 -5.04
N ILE A 144 14.59 12.41 -4.86
CA ILE A 144 14.24 11.16 -4.18
C ILE A 144 12.93 10.60 -4.76
N SER A 145 12.70 9.28 -4.74
CA SER A 145 11.39 8.75 -5.13
C SER A 145 10.34 9.03 -4.05
N GLY A 146 9.08 9.17 -4.46
CA GLY A 146 7.95 9.36 -3.56
C GLY A 146 7.87 8.32 -2.44
N PRO A 147 7.90 7.00 -2.77
CA PRO A 147 7.87 5.93 -1.77
C PRO A 147 9.05 5.96 -0.80
N GLU A 148 10.26 6.29 -1.28
CA GLU A 148 11.46 6.31 -0.44
C GLU A 148 11.45 7.51 0.52
N LEU A 149 10.97 8.68 0.05
CA LEU A 149 10.79 9.86 0.89
C LEU A 149 9.81 9.57 2.04
N THR A 150 8.63 9.04 1.73
CA THR A 150 7.59 8.78 2.73
C THR A 150 7.99 7.65 3.69
N ARG A 151 8.69 6.63 3.21
CA ARG A 151 9.29 5.58 4.05
C ARG A 151 10.25 6.18 5.08
N ARG A 152 11.17 7.06 4.66
CA ARG A 152 12.11 7.73 5.57
C ARG A 152 11.41 8.60 6.61
N MET A 153 10.38 9.34 6.20
CA MET A 153 9.57 10.13 7.13
C MET A 153 8.88 9.26 8.17
N HIS A 154 8.31 8.13 7.75
CA HIS A 154 7.64 7.19 8.64
C HIS A 154 8.62 6.51 9.61
N GLU A 155 9.79 6.07 9.13
CA GLU A 155 10.87 5.53 9.97
C GLU A 155 11.35 6.55 11.00
N GLN A 156 11.44 7.82 10.61
CA GLN A 156 11.81 8.88 11.55
C GLN A 156 10.73 9.07 12.62
N ALA A 157 9.46 9.13 12.24
CA ALA A 157 8.36 9.32 13.20
C ALA A 157 8.22 8.13 14.17
N THR A 158 8.20 6.90 13.64
CA THR A 158 8.09 5.67 14.45
C THR A 158 9.29 5.47 15.38
N LYS A 159 10.49 5.89 15.00
CA LYS A 159 11.67 5.88 15.89
C LYS A 159 11.46 6.68 17.17
N PHE A 160 10.66 7.74 17.13
CA PHE A 160 10.36 8.57 18.31
C PHE A 160 9.13 8.08 19.10
N GLY A 161 8.43 7.05 18.62
CA GLY A 161 7.32 6.42 19.34
C GLY A 161 5.98 6.46 18.62
N LEU A 162 5.91 6.97 17.38
CA LEU A 162 4.62 7.17 16.73
C LEU A 162 3.89 5.85 16.50
N GLU A 163 2.75 5.70 17.16
CA GLU A 163 1.83 4.62 16.91
C GLU A 163 1.02 4.91 15.65
N THR A 164 1.00 3.95 14.73
CA THR A 164 0.29 4.06 13.45
C THR A 164 -0.72 2.93 13.32
N VAL A 165 -1.98 3.30 13.12
CA VAL A 165 -3.10 2.37 12.94
C VAL A 165 -3.67 2.53 11.54
N TYR A 166 -3.87 1.40 10.87
CA TYR A 166 -4.37 1.35 9.51
C TYR A 166 -5.90 1.23 9.51
N GLU A 167 -6.59 2.35 9.71
CA GLU A 167 -8.04 2.41 9.81
C GLU A 167 -8.62 3.67 9.17
N VAL A 168 -9.94 3.71 9.02
CA VAL A 168 -10.66 4.86 8.48
C VAL A 168 -11.33 5.63 9.62
N ALA A 169 -11.00 6.92 9.74
CA ALA A 169 -11.77 7.83 10.60
C ALA A 169 -13.12 8.16 9.94
N HIS A 170 -14.23 7.73 10.56
CA HIS A 170 -15.57 7.90 9.99
C HIS A 170 -16.31 9.13 10.49
N ASN A 171 -16.21 9.43 11.78
CA ASN A 171 -16.88 10.56 12.42
C ASN A 171 -15.92 11.28 13.35
N LEU A 172 -16.08 12.60 13.45
CA LEU A 172 -15.37 13.44 14.39
C LEU A 172 -16.39 14.26 15.16
N ALA A 173 -16.35 14.15 16.49
CA ALA A 173 -17.14 14.96 17.39
C ALA A 173 -16.19 15.80 18.24
N LYS A 174 -16.48 17.10 18.35
CA LYS A 174 -15.83 17.97 19.32
C LYS A 174 -16.73 17.99 20.55
N PHE A 175 -16.17 17.60 21.70
CA PHE A 175 -16.81 17.81 22.98
C PHE A 175 -16.29 19.13 23.54
N GLU A 176 -17.21 20.03 23.88
CA GLU A 176 -16.88 21.24 24.64
C GLU A 176 -17.21 20.96 26.11
N GLU A 177 -16.34 21.39 27.02
CA GLU A 177 -16.62 21.41 28.47
C GLU A 177 -17.68 22.45 28.83
#